data_AF-A0AA88F4D1-F1
#
_entry.id   AF-A0AA88F4D1-F1
#
_cell.length_a   1.000
_cell.length_b   1.000
_cell.length_c   1.000
_cell.angle_alpha   90.00
_cell.angle_beta   90.00
_cell.angle_gamma   90.00
#
_symmetry.space_group_name_H-M   'P 1'
#
loop_
_entity.id
_entity.type
_entity.pdbx_description
1 polymer ?
#
loop_
_entity_poly.entity_id
_entity_poly.type
_entity_poly.pdbx_seq_one_letter_code
_entity_poly.pdbx_strand_id
1 'polypeptide(L)'
;MDAVAPLMPANKTAAVVASKGEHFDFTPESFLVHSATPLPLRVITPQERGQPNFLDLTGVTIGRLTVQGVAQIASNAGANWSVRCRCGNYETRKAKFIKKCLAGENPGREEPMCAWCGKTRKLQLGIGVSQKGATA
;
A
#
# COMPACT_ATOMS: atom_id res chain seq x y z
N MET A 1 -6.33 14.44 -43.60
CA MET A 1 -5.67 13.77 -42.47
C MET A 1 -4.58 14.72 -41.97
N ASP A 2 -4.91 15.54 -40.98
CA ASP A 2 -3.99 16.52 -40.40
C ASP A 2 -2.86 15.82 -39.64
N ALA A 3 -1.66 15.92 -40.18
CA ALA A 3 -0.44 15.55 -39.47
C ALA A 3 -0.19 16.64 -38.41
N VAL A 4 -0.48 16.32 -37.14
CA VAL A 4 -0.04 17.14 -36.01
C VAL A 4 1.50 17.09 -35.99
N ALA A 5 2.13 18.19 -36.39
CA ALA A 5 3.56 18.40 -36.22
C ALA A 5 3.91 18.36 -34.72
N PRO A 6 5.07 17.81 -34.30
CA PRO A 6 5.49 17.87 -32.91
C PRO A 6 5.76 19.33 -32.55
N LEU A 7 4.87 19.94 -31.77
CA LEU A 7 4.89 21.37 -31.38
C LEU A 7 6.00 21.74 -30.39
N MET A 8 7.06 20.95 -30.24
CA MET A 8 8.07 21.18 -29.20
C MET A 8 9.48 21.08 -29.80
N PRO A 9 10.29 22.16 -29.81
CA PRO A 9 11.72 22.04 -30.02
C PRO A 9 12.32 21.26 -28.85
N ALA A 10 12.56 19.96 -29.06
CA ALA A 10 13.15 19.10 -28.04
C ALA A 10 14.68 19.34 -28.00
N ASN A 11 15.16 20.06 -26.98
CA ASN A 11 16.58 20.09 -26.67
C ASN A 11 17.05 18.75 -26.08
N LYS A 12 18.37 18.57 -25.89
CA LYS A 12 18.94 17.32 -25.33
C LYS A 12 18.25 16.89 -24.04
N THR A 13 17.89 17.83 -23.16
CA THR A 13 17.17 17.55 -21.92
C THR A 13 15.75 17.04 -22.18
N ALA A 14 15.00 17.70 -23.07
CA ALA A 14 13.66 17.28 -23.46
C ALA A 14 13.66 15.90 -24.15
N ALA A 15 14.70 15.59 -24.93
CA ALA A 15 14.86 14.28 -25.56
C ALA A 15 15.10 13.16 -24.52
N VAL A 16 15.85 13.42 -23.44
CA VAL A 16 16.04 12.46 -22.34
C VAL A 16 14.73 12.26 -21.57
N VAL A 17 13.99 13.34 -21.27
CA VAL A 17 12.70 13.25 -20.56
C VAL A 17 11.63 12.53 -21.39
N ALA A 18 11.62 12.75 -22.70
CA ALA A 18 10.68 12.11 -23.62
C ALA A 18 11.16 10.73 -24.11
N SER A 19 12.37 10.30 -23.76
CA SER A 19 12.87 8.98 -24.11
C SER A 19 12.01 7.89 -23.45
N LYS A 20 11.96 6.71 -24.06
CA LYS A 20 11.25 5.56 -23.49
C LYS A 20 11.86 5.21 -22.13
N GLY A 21 11.20 5.64 -21.06
CA GLY A 21 11.53 5.24 -19.71
C GLY A 21 11.12 3.79 -19.45
N GLU A 22 11.77 3.15 -18.50
CA GLU A 22 11.33 1.87 -17.96
C GLU A 22 10.10 2.11 -17.07
N HIS A 23 8.95 1.56 -17.46
CA HIS A 23 7.76 1.60 -16.62
C HIS A 23 7.80 0.45 -15.62
N PHE A 24 7.83 0.76 -14.33
CA PHE A 24 7.79 -0.24 -13.27
C PHE A 24 6.36 -0.40 -12.75
N ASP A 25 5.58 -1.28 -13.38
CA ASP A 25 4.24 -1.63 -12.90
C ASP A 25 4.29 -2.11 -11.45
N PHE A 26 3.44 -1.53 -10.60
CA PHE A 26 3.19 -2.04 -9.25
C PHE A 26 1.79 -2.62 -9.19
N THR A 27 1.72 -3.88 -8.82
CA THR A 27 0.46 -4.48 -8.39
C THR A 27 0.61 -4.84 -6.92
N PRO A 28 -0.18 -4.25 -6.01
CA PRO A 28 -0.20 -4.71 -4.63
C PRO A 28 -0.67 -6.16 -4.55
N GLU A 29 -0.41 -6.84 -3.44
CA GLU A 29 -0.92 -8.18 -3.22
C GLU A 29 -2.44 -8.19 -3.31
N SER A 30 -2.99 -9.18 -4.02
CA SER A 30 -4.41 -9.24 -4.42
C SER A 30 -5.42 -9.22 -3.27
N PHE A 31 -4.98 -9.55 -2.05
CA PHE A 31 -5.82 -9.60 -0.86
C PHE A 31 -5.83 -8.29 -0.05
N LEU A 32 -5.06 -7.28 -0.47
CA LEU A 32 -4.99 -5.97 0.18
C LEU A 32 -5.67 -4.94 -0.73
N VAL A 33 -6.56 -4.14 -0.15
CA VAL A 33 -7.11 -2.97 -0.85
C VAL A 33 -6.21 -1.80 -0.51
N HIS A 34 -5.61 -1.19 -1.53
CA HIS A 34 -4.82 0.04 -1.42
C HIS A 34 -5.59 1.21 -2.00
N SER A 35 -5.69 2.32 -1.27
CA SER A 35 -6.42 3.51 -1.72
C SER A 35 -5.69 4.79 -1.32
N ALA A 36 -5.71 5.80 -2.20
CA ALA A 36 -5.25 7.14 -1.86
C ALA A 36 -6.29 7.91 -1.01
N THR A 37 -7.56 7.50 -1.06
CA THR A 37 -8.66 8.10 -0.29
C THR A 37 -9.04 7.24 0.91
N PRO A 38 -9.62 7.83 1.98
CA PRO A 38 -10.05 7.08 3.16
C PRO A 38 -11.02 5.96 2.80
N LEU A 39 -10.76 4.76 3.31
CA LEU A 39 -11.68 3.63 3.16
C LEU A 39 -12.93 3.84 4.04
N PRO A 40 -14.13 3.46 3.57
CA PRO A 40 -15.34 3.55 4.38
C PRO A 40 -15.19 2.68 5.63
N LEU A 41 -15.52 3.25 6.79
CA LEU A 41 -15.43 2.58 8.08
C LEU A 41 -16.82 2.18 8.54
N ARG A 42 -16.94 0.99 9.11
CA ARG A 42 -18.15 0.59 9.83
C ARG A 42 -18.03 0.97 11.30
N VAL A 43 -19.17 1.26 11.92
CA VAL A 43 -19.26 1.43 13.37
C VAL A 43 -19.13 0.06 14.04
N ILE A 44 -18.36 0.01 15.13
CA ILE A 44 -18.26 -1.15 16.01
C ILE A 44 -19.42 -1.09 17.01
N THR A 45 -20.30 -2.10 16.97
CA THR A 45 -21.49 -2.12 17.83
C THR A 45 -21.12 -2.42 19.28
N PRO A 46 -21.93 -2.00 20.28
CA PRO A 46 -21.68 -2.35 21.68
C PRO A 46 -21.61 -3.87 21.93
N GLN A 47 -22.40 -4.64 21.18
CA GLN A 47 -22.42 -6.11 21.26
C GLN A 47 -21.08 -6.71 20.82
N GLU A 48 -20.48 -6.19 19.75
CA GLU A 48 -19.16 -6.62 19.30
C GLU A 48 -18.08 -6.29 20.32
N ARG A 49 -18.12 -5.10 20.93
CA ARG A 49 -17.15 -4.71 21.98
C ARG A 49 -17.23 -5.60 23.22
N GLY A 50 -18.40 -6.16 23.51
CA GLY A 50 -18.61 -7.09 24.62
C GLY A 50 -18.11 -8.52 24.36
N GLN A 51 -17.72 -8.87 23.12
CA GLN A 51 -17.27 -10.22 22.82
C GLN A 51 -15.83 -10.45 23.33
N PRO A 52 -15.55 -11.57 24.02
CA PRO A 52 -14.22 -11.83 24.60
C PRO A 52 -13.10 -11.96 23.55
N ASN A 53 -13.44 -12.29 22.31
CA ASN A 53 -12.50 -12.46 21.21
C ASN A 53 -12.33 -11.18 20.37
N PHE A 54 -13.16 -10.16 20.60
CA PHE A 54 -13.09 -8.90 19.90
C PHE A 54 -12.21 -7.94 20.70
N LEU A 55 -11.16 -7.45 20.06
CA LEU A 55 -10.32 -6.40 20.60
C LEU A 55 -10.45 -5.20 19.68
N ASP A 56 -10.84 -4.05 20.22
CA ASP A 56 -10.84 -2.81 19.46
C ASP A 56 -9.39 -2.36 19.24
N LEU A 57 -8.98 -2.30 17.97
CA LEU A 57 -7.64 -1.90 17.55
C LEU A 57 -7.62 -0.44 17.06
N THR A 58 -8.73 0.28 17.14
CA THR A 58 -8.84 1.66 16.65
C THR A 58 -7.84 2.57 17.37
N GLY A 59 -7.13 3.40 16.61
CA GLY A 59 -6.12 4.33 17.14
C GLY A 59 -4.74 3.72 17.38
N VAL A 60 -4.58 2.40 17.28
CA VAL A 60 -3.27 1.74 17.44
C VAL A 60 -2.33 2.11 16.29
N THR A 61 -1.05 2.36 16.61
CA THR A 61 0.03 2.54 15.64
C THR A 61 0.99 1.35 15.66
N ILE A 62 1.29 0.82 14.48
CA ILE A 62 2.30 -0.24 14.26
C ILE A 62 3.25 0.23 13.16
N GLY A 63 4.53 0.42 13.48
CA GLY A 63 5.49 1.00 12.53
C GLY A 63 4.98 2.32 11.92
N ARG A 64 4.73 2.31 10.60
CA ARG A 64 4.21 3.46 9.85
C ARG A 64 2.68 3.46 9.67
N LEU A 65 1.97 2.46 10.18
CA LEU A 65 0.54 2.28 10.00
C LEU A 65 -0.23 2.68 11.27
N THR A 66 -1.30 3.46 11.10
CA THR A 66 -2.22 3.82 12.20
C THR A 66 -3.63 3.32 11.87
N VAL A 67 -4.20 2.51 12.76
CA VAL A 67 -5.53 1.90 12.58
C VAL A 67 -6.61 2.97 12.73
N GLN A 68 -7.44 3.13 11.70
CA GLN A 68 -8.55 4.08 11.68
C GLN A 68 -9.87 3.47 12.18
N GLY A 69 -10.05 2.16 11.98
CA GLY A 69 -11.25 1.44 12.38
C GLY A 69 -11.49 0.20 11.54
N VAL A 70 -12.66 -0.42 11.66
CA VAL A 70 -13.01 -1.59 10.86
C VAL A 70 -13.51 -1.12 9.49
N ALA A 71 -12.91 -1.62 8.41
CA ALA A 71 -13.28 -1.27 7.05
C ALA A 71 -14.63 -1.90 6.66
N GLN A 72 -15.48 -1.14 5.99
CA GLN A 72 -16.73 -1.61 5.39
C GLN A 72 -16.45 -2.26 4.02
N ILE A 73 -15.57 -3.26 4.01
CA ILE A 73 -15.17 -3.98 2.79
C ILE A 73 -15.38 -5.46 3.06
N ALA A 74 -16.16 -6.12 2.20
CA ALA A 74 -16.39 -7.55 2.29
C ALA A 74 -15.06 -8.31 2.17
N SER A 75 -14.84 -9.25 3.08
CA SER A 75 -13.72 -10.18 2.99
C SER A 75 -14.18 -11.55 3.43
N ASN A 76 -13.83 -12.56 2.63
CA ASN A 76 -14.20 -13.95 2.88
C ASN A 76 -13.59 -14.52 4.18
N ALA A 77 -12.58 -13.86 4.76
CA ALA A 77 -11.79 -14.34 5.90
C ALA A 77 -11.79 -13.36 7.09
N GLY A 78 -12.96 -12.83 7.44
CA GLY A 78 -13.17 -11.98 8.62
C GLY A 78 -12.85 -10.49 8.41
N ALA A 79 -13.06 -9.72 9.48
CA ALA A 79 -13.01 -8.25 9.45
C ALA A 79 -11.66 -7.71 8.99
N ASN A 80 -11.70 -6.82 8.01
CA ASN A 80 -10.56 -6.03 7.58
C ASN A 80 -10.55 -4.72 8.37
N TRP A 81 -9.36 -4.33 8.84
CA TRP A 81 -9.12 -3.06 9.50
C TRP A 81 -8.59 -2.06 8.47
N SER A 82 -9.14 -0.87 8.45
CA SER A 82 -8.60 0.25 7.68
C SER A 82 -7.43 0.84 8.45
N VAL A 83 -6.28 0.91 7.80
CA VAL A 83 -5.06 1.52 8.34
C VAL A 83 -4.63 2.67 7.45
N ARG A 84 -4.15 3.76 8.05
CA ARG A 84 -3.52 4.89 7.36
C ARG A 84 -2.02 4.76 7.48
N CYS A 85 -1.31 4.75 6.36
CA CYS A 85 0.14 4.81 6.33
C CYS A 85 0.62 6.25 6.48
N ARG A 86 1.83 6.43 7.04
CA ARG A 86 2.50 7.74 7.13
C ARG A 86 2.66 8.46 5.78
N CYS A 87 2.65 7.73 4.65
CA CYS A 87 2.66 8.33 3.32
C CYS A 87 1.33 8.97 2.90
N GLY A 88 0.25 8.80 3.67
CA GLY A 88 -1.08 9.33 3.39
C GLY A 88 -2.08 8.30 2.86
N ASN A 89 -1.61 7.20 2.26
CA ASN A 89 -2.49 6.18 1.68
C ASN A 89 -3.12 5.28 2.75
N TYR A 90 -4.26 4.71 2.40
CA TYR A 90 -5.06 3.80 3.22
C TYR A 90 -4.95 2.38 2.69
N GLU A 91 -4.94 1.42 3.61
CA GLU A 91 -4.91 0.01 3.26
C GLU A 91 -5.79 -0.83 4.19
N THR A 92 -6.18 -2.01 3.71
CA THR A 92 -6.77 -3.02 4.58
C THR A 92 -5.68 -3.88 5.23
N ARG A 93 -5.87 -4.21 6.51
CA ARG A 93 -5.04 -5.19 7.25
C ARG A 93 -5.90 -6.13 8.07
N LYS A 94 -5.42 -7.35 8.25
CA LYS A 94 -6.07 -8.34 9.13
C LYS A 94 -5.76 -8.04 10.60
N ALA A 95 -6.72 -8.31 11.47
CA ALA A 95 -6.52 -8.18 12.92
C ALA A 95 -5.30 -8.98 13.41
N LYS A 96 -5.09 -10.18 12.87
CA LYS A 96 -3.94 -11.04 13.19
C LYS A 96 -2.59 -10.37 12.93
N PHE A 97 -2.48 -9.61 11.82
CA PHE A 97 -1.26 -8.88 11.49
C PHE A 97 -0.99 -7.78 12.52
N ILE A 98 -2.02 -6.99 12.85
CA ILE A 98 -1.90 -5.89 13.82
C ILE A 98 -1.54 -6.42 15.21
N LYS A 99 -2.22 -7.48 15.67
CA LYS A 99 -1.96 -8.11 16.96
C LYS A 99 -0.54 -8.67 17.06
N LYS A 100 -0.01 -9.32 16.01
CA LYS A 100 1.39 -9.78 15.98
C LYS A 100 2.38 -8.62 16.09
N CYS A 101 2.16 -7.56 15.32
CA CYS A 101 3.01 -6.36 15.37
C CYS A 101 3.02 -5.73 16.77
N LEU A 102 1.86 -5.67 17.43
CA LEU A 102 1.75 -5.20 18.82
C LEU A 102 2.49 -6.09 19.81
N ALA A 103 2.53 -7.41 19.57
CA ALA A 103 3.29 -8.35 20.38
C ALA A 103 4.82 -8.29 20.15
N GLY A 104 5.30 -7.35 19.32
CA GLY A 104 6.72 -7.25 18.95
C GLY A 104 7.16 -8.22 17.85
N GLU A 105 6.26 -9.05 17.35
CA GLU A 105 6.52 -9.91 16.18
C GLU A 105 6.29 -9.13 14.89
N ASN A 106 7.28 -9.11 13.99
CA ASN A 106 7.05 -8.61 12.64
C ASN A 106 6.85 -9.78 11.66
N PRO A 107 5.61 -10.07 11.22
CA PRO A 107 5.38 -11.12 10.23
C PRO A 107 5.91 -10.74 8.83
N GLY A 108 6.27 -9.46 8.61
CA GLY A 108 6.94 -9.01 7.39
C GLY A 108 8.46 -8.94 7.55
N ARG A 109 9.18 -8.92 6.42
CA ARG A 109 10.64 -8.64 6.40
C ARG A 109 10.99 -7.18 6.72
N GLU A 110 10.01 -6.28 6.60
CA GLU A 110 10.18 -4.84 6.72
C GLU A 110 9.24 -4.28 7.78
N GLU A 111 9.58 -3.12 8.33
CA GLU A 111 8.68 -2.35 9.23
C GLU A 111 7.25 -2.28 8.66
N PRO A 112 6.19 -2.45 9.48
CA PRO A 112 4.82 -2.34 9.02
C PRO A 112 4.54 -1.02 8.28
N MET A 113 4.25 -1.12 6.99
CA MET A 113 3.94 0.00 6.10
C MET A 113 2.96 -0.43 5.01
N CYS A 114 2.46 0.53 4.21
CA CYS A 114 1.61 0.18 3.08
C CYS A 114 2.40 -0.53 1.98
N ALA A 115 1.71 -1.30 1.13
CA ALA A 115 2.33 -2.08 0.06
C ALA A 115 3.12 -1.18 -0.91
N TRP A 116 2.63 0.03 -1.19
CA TRP A 116 3.36 1.01 -2.02
C TRP A 116 4.68 1.44 -1.37
N CYS A 117 4.67 1.82 -0.09
CA CYS A 117 5.91 2.16 0.63
C CYS A 117 6.88 0.98 0.69
N GLY A 118 6.37 -0.23 0.91
CA GLY A 118 7.18 -1.45 0.88
C GLY A 118 7.81 -1.67 -0.50
N LYS A 119 7.06 -1.45 -1.59
CA LYS A 119 7.62 -1.53 -2.96
C LYS A 119 8.73 -0.51 -3.17
N THR A 120 8.49 0.75 -2.81
CA THR A 120 9.50 1.81 -2.95
C THR A 120 10.76 1.46 -2.16
N ARG A 121 10.62 0.92 -0.94
CA ARG A 121 11.76 0.49 -0.13
C ARG A 121 12.55 -0.65 -0.79
N LYS A 122 11.88 -1.65 -1.35
CA LYS A 122 12.53 -2.74 -2.10
C LYS A 122 13.31 -2.22 -3.31
N LEU A 123 12.72 -1.30 -4.07
CA LEU A 123 13.38 -0.67 -5.22
C LEU A 123 14.63 0.11 -4.79
N GLN A 124 14.55 0.88 -3.71
CA GLN A 124 15.70 1.60 -3.14
C GLN A 124 16.83 0.65 -2.68
N LEU A 125 16.48 -0.55 -2.23
CA LEU A 125 17.42 -1.59 -1.83
C LEU A 125 17.89 -2.48 -3.00
N GLY A 126 17.44 -2.23 -4.23
CA GLY A 126 17.75 -3.06 -5.40
C GLY A 126 17.12 -4.46 -5.37
N ILE A 127 16.17 -4.72 -4.47
CA ILE A 127 15.54 -6.04 -4.31
C ILE A 127 14.46 -6.20 -5.39
N GLY A 128 14.58 -7.25 -6.21
CA GLY A 128 13.58 -7.59 -7.24
C GLY A 128 13.67 -6.78 -8.53
N VAL A 129 14.74 -5.98 -8.70
CA VAL A 129 15.06 -5.33 -9.97
C VAL A 129 15.77 -6.35 -10.86
N SER A 130 15.07 -6.87 -11.86
CA SER A 130 15.69 -7.61 -12.97
C SER A 130 15.92 -6.62 -14.10
N GLN A 131 17.17 -6.35 -14.45
CA GLN A 131 17.46 -5.68 -15.72
C GLN A 131 17.09 -6.64 -16.85
N LYS A 132 15.92 -6.46 -17.48
CA LYS A 132 15.63 -7.09 -18.76
C LYS A 132 16.27 -6.23 -19.86
N GLY A 133 17.54 -6.53 -20.17
CA GLY A 133 18.21 -5.91 -21.31
C GLY A 133 19.69 -5.60 -21.08
N ALA A 134 20.50 -6.60 -20.73
CA ALA A 134 21.92 -6.57 -21.08
C ALA A 134 22.07 -7.35 -22.39
N THR A 135 21.78 -6.70 -23.52
CA THR A 135 22.25 -7.19 -24.82
C THR A 135 23.78 -7.04 -24.83
N ALA A 136 24.47 -8.19 -24.95
CA ALA A 136 25.91 -8.27 -25.22
C ALA A 136 26.25 -7.66 -26.58
#